data_AF-A0A934SYJ2-F1
#
_entry.id   AF-A0A934SYJ2-F1
#
_cell.length_a   1.000
_cell.length_b   1.000
_cell.length_c   1.000
_cell.angle_alpha   90.00
_cell.angle_beta   90.00
_cell.angle_gamma   90.00
#
_symmetry.space_group_name_H-M   'P 1'
#
loop_
_entity.id
_entity.type
_entity.pdbx_description
1 polymer ?
#
loop_
_entity_poly.entity_id
_entity_poly.type
_entity_poly.pdbx_seq_one_letter_code
_entity_poly.pdbx_strand_id
1 'polypeptide(L)'
;MTNEKNKARGRAGFDVAAGGQAKATKKKKLRYSGANVIKKVLREIDQKGLRLRSTASDTQLETLPKVLQHFGARGLSTYEGQAAGYLRIATRVKELKATWDIVTLREDVIGPDGLFHKNVGRYVLLGKRKDLPPAQEQQPLDLGGA
;
A
#
# COMPACT_ATOMS: atom_id res chain seq x y z
N MET A 1 -25.10 42.34 -9.83
CA MET A 1 -25.08 41.58 -11.09
C MET A 1 -23.84 40.70 -11.12
N THR A 2 -24.06 39.44 -11.45
CA THR A 2 -23.18 38.26 -11.36
C THR A 2 -22.15 38.15 -12.49
N ASN A 3 -21.19 37.23 -12.28
CA ASN A 3 -20.32 36.48 -13.21
C ASN A 3 -18.83 36.77 -13.00
N GLU A 4 -17.89 35.82 -13.02
CA GLU A 4 -17.94 34.38 -13.20
C GLU A 4 -16.63 33.76 -12.68
N LYS A 5 -16.68 32.47 -12.36
CA LYS A 5 -15.56 31.63 -11.94
C LYS A 5 -14.52 31.50 -13.05
N ASN A 6 -13.23 31.38 -12.72
CA ASN A 6 -12.37 30.48 -13.49
C ASN A 6 -11.36 29.73 -12.60
N LYS A 7 -11.57 28.42 -12.53
CA LYS A 7 -10.74 27.43 -11.85
C LYS A 7 -9.57 27.07 -12.78
N ALA A 8 -8.35 27.48 -12.45
CA ALA A 8 -7.15 26.91 -13.04
C ALA A 8 -6.87 25.53 -12.42
N ARG A 9 -7.51 24.49 -12.96
CA ARG A 9 -7.10 23.10 -12.73
C ARG A 9 -5.86 22.82 -13.60
N GLY A 10 -4.69 22.88 -12.99
CA GLY A 10 -3.44 22.38 -13.58
C GLY A 10 -3.54 20.87 -13.83
N ARG A 11 -3.92 20.52 -15.06
CA ARG A 11 -3.92 19.16 -15.60
C ARG A 11 -2.50 18.84 -16.01
N ALA A 12 -1.66 18.37 -15.09
CA ALA A 12 -0.38 17.77 -15.44
C ALA A 12 -0.63 16.36 -15.97
N GLY A 13 -1.15 16.29 -17.20
CA GLY A 13 -1.05 15.09 -18.03
C GLY A 13 0.36 15.08 -18.61
N PHE A 14 1.17 14.11 -18.22
CA PHE A 14 2.38 13.81 -18.99
C PHE A 14 1.95 12.98 -20.19
N ASP A 15 1.97 13.60 -21.37
CA ASP A 15 1.94 12.90 -22.65
C ASP A 15 3.30 12.25 -22.88
N VAL A 16 3.34 10.92 -22.92
CA VAL A 16 4.50 10.16 -23.39
C VAL A 16 4.24 9.81 -24.85
N ALA A 17 5.03 10.42 -25.74
CA ALA A 17 4.92 10.31 -27.18
C ALA A 17 5.19 8.89 -27.69
N ALA A 18 4.62 8.63 -28.87
CA ALA A 18 4.38 7.35 -29.50
C ALA A 18 5.63 6.59 -29.99
N GLY A 19 5.54 5.26 -29.95
CA GLY A 19 6.45 4.35 -30.64
C GLY A 19 6.13 2.88 -30.34
N GLY A 20 5.38 2.22 -31.23
CA GLY A 20 5.25 0.76 -31.26
C GLY A 20 3.96 0.20 -30.66
N GLN A 21 3.22 -0.56 -31.48
CA GLN A 21 2.04 -1.30 -31.09
C GLN A 21 2.33 -2.21 -29.88
N ALA A 22 1.63 -2.00 -28.77
CA ALA A 22 1.61 -2.97 -27.68
C ALA A 22 0.21 -3.04 -27.06
N LYS A 23 -0.29 -4.27 -27.00
CA LYS A 23 -1.51 -4.74 -26.33
C LYS A 23 -1.84 -3.88 -25.12
N ALA A 24 -3.14 -3.55 -24.95
CA ALA A 24 -3.68 -2.81 -23.81
C ALA A 24 -3.21 -3.42 -22.48
N THR A 25 -2.04 -2.98 -22.03
CA THR A 25 -1.46 -3.30 -20.74
C THR A 25 -2.33 -2.56 -19.75
N LYS A 26 -3.00 -3.29 -18.86
CA LYS A 26 -3.77 -2.71 -17.76
C LYS A 26 -2.92 -1.60 -17.13
N LYS A 27 -3.28 -0.33 -17.36
CA LYS A 27 -2.55 0.81 -16.84
C LYS A 27 -2.44 0.62 -15.33
N LYS A 28 -1.24 0.38 -14.80
CA LYS A 28 -1.02 0.32 -13.36
C LYS A 28 -1.57 1.63 -12.78
N LYS A 29 -2.59 1.54 -11.91
CA LYS A 29 -3.18 2.73 -11.29
C LYS A 29 -2.10 3.40 -10.45
N LEU A 30 -1.60 4.54 -10.93
CA LEU A 30 -0.73 5.42 -10.15
C LEU A 30 -1.47 5.84 -8.88
N ARG A 31 -0.90 5.55 -7.71
CA ARG A 31 -1.46 5.99 -6.43
C ARG A 31 -0.70 7.20 -5.89
N TYR A 32 -1.43 8.16 -5.37
CA TYR A 32 -0.83 9.30 -4.68
C TYR A 32 -0.66 8.96 -3.20
N SER A 33 0.58 8.94 -2.72
CA SER A 33 0.93 8.89 -1.29
C SER A 33 1.62 10.20 -0.88
N GLY A 34 1.15 11.33 -1.42
CA GLY A 34 1.68 12.66 -1.09
C GLY A 34 1.34 13.07 0.35
N ALA A 35 1.96 14.15 0.82
CA ALA A 35 1.83 14.63 2.20
C ALA A 35 0.37 14.78 2.68
N ASN A 36 -0.54 15.23 1.82
CA ASN A 36 -1.96 15.35 2.15
C ASN A 36 -2.66 14.01 2.37
N VAL A 37 -2.29 12.98 1.61
CA VAL A 37 -2.84 11.63 1.76
C VAL A 37 -2.30 11.01 3.03
N ILE A 38 -1.00 11.12 3.28
CA ILE A 38 -0.37 10.65 4.52
C ILE A 38 -1.02 11.33 5.74
N LYS A 39 -1.20 12.65 5.73
CA LYS A 39 -1.89 13.37 6.83
C LYS A 39 -3.31 12.83 7.08
N LYS A 40 -4.06 12.49 6.04
CA LYS A 40 -5.41 11.89 6.18
C LYS A 40 -5.33 10.50 6.81
N VAL A 41 -4.39 9.67 6.34
CA VAL A 41 -4.15 8.33 6.90
C VAL A 41 -3.78 8.40 8.38
N LEU A 42 -2.87 9.30 8.76
CA LEU A 42 -2.47 9.48 10.16
C LEU A 42 -3.63 9.95 11.03
N ARG A 43 -4.45 10.90 10.55
CA ARG A 43 -5.67 11.32 11.27
C ARG A 43 -6.66 10.18 11.43
N GLU A 44 -6.83 9.35 10.42
CA GLU A 44 -7.73 8.19 10.48
C GLU A 44 -7.26 7.16 11.52
N ILE A 45 -5.95 6.88 11.57
CA ILE A 45 -5.33 6.01 12.59
C ILE A 45 -5.55 6.57 13.99
N ASP A 46 -5.34 7.88 14.17
CA ASP A 46 -5.48 8.57 15.46
C ASP A 46 -6.94 8.57 15.94
N GLN A 47 -7.89 8.89 15.07
CA GLN A 47 -9.33 8.86 15.36
C GLN A 47 -9.85 7.47 15.75
N LYS A 48 -9.18 6.41 15.32
CA LYS A 48 -9.50 5.03 15.67
C LYS A 48 -8.76 4.52 16.90
N GLY A 49 -7.93 5.36 17.54
CA GLY A 49 -7.12 4.96 18.69
C GLY A 49 -6.06 3.92 18.35
N LEU A 50 -5.67 3.82 17.07
CA LEU A 50 -4.70 2.82 16.57
C LEU A 50 -3.29 3.39 16.44
N ARG A 51 -3.06 4.58 17.00
CA ARG A 51 -1.76 5.25 16.94
C ARG A 51 -0.71 4.41 17.64
N LEU A 52 0.44 4.25 16.99
CA LEU A 52 1.58 3.56 17.56
C LEU A 52 2.08 4.33 18.80
N ARG A 53 2.03 3.68 19.97
CA ARG A 53 2.39 4.28 21.26
C ARG A 53 3.90 4.30 21.52
N SER A 54 4.64 3.38 20.91
CA SER A 54 6.09 3.22 21.07
C SER A 54 6.70 2.62 19.81
N THR A 55 7.94 2.97 19.51
CA THR A 55 8.73 2.38 18.42
C THR A 55 9.38 1.05 18.81
N ALA A 56 9.15 0.53 20.01
CA ALA A 56 9.58 -0.81 20.40
C ALA A 56 9.01 -1.87 19.44
N SER A 57 9.80 -2.90 19.10
CA SER A 57 9.42 -3.95 18.14
C SER A 57 8.10 -4.62 18.51
N ASP A 58 7.92 -4.99 19.78
CA ASP A 58 6.72 -5.69 20.24
C ASP A 58 5.46 -4.83 20.08
N THR A 59 5.54 -3.54 20.43
CA THR A 59 4.44 -2.60 20.23
C THR A 59 4.10 -2.43 18.75
N GLN A 60 5.10 -2.41 17.86
CA GLN A 60 4.88 -2.36 16.42
C GLN A 60 4.17 -3.61 15.91
N LEU A 61 4.61 -4.80 16.34
CA LEU A 61 4.03 -6.09 15.94
C LEU A 61 2.61 -6.28 16.50
N GLU A 62 2.31 -5.75 17.68
CA GLU A 62 0.95 -5.79 18.24
C GLU A 62 0.00 -4.82 17.51
N THR A 63 0.49 -3.64 17.13
CA THR A 63 -0.36 -2.56 16.60
C THR A 63 -0.56 -2.67 15.09
N LEU A 64 0.46 -3.09 14.33
CA LEU A 64 0.40 -3.13 12.86
C LEU A 64 -0.74 -4.02 12.31
N PRO A 65 -1.03 -5.22 12.84
CA PRO A 65 -2.17 -6.02 12.39
C PRO A 65 -3.51 -5.32 12.60
N LYS A 66 -3.69 -4.60 13.72
CA LYS A 66 -4.92 -3.84 14.03
C LYS A 66 -5.11 -2.71 13.03
N VAL A 67 -4.04 -2.01 12.68
CA VAL A 67 -4.05 -1.00 11.61
C VAL A 67 -4.40 -1.65 10.27
N LEU A 68 -3.72 -2.72 9.86
CA LEU A 68 -3.99 -3.36 8.58
C LEU A 68 -5.43 -3.92 8.50
N GLN A 69 -5.99 -4.43 9.61
CA GLN A 69 -7.40 -4.82 9.74
C GLN A 69 -8.33 -3.63 9.47
N HIS A 70 -8.08 -2.49 10.12
CA HIS A 70 -8.89 -1.28 9.94
C HIS A 70 -8.88 -0.79 8.49
N PHE A 71 -7.73 -0.85 7.82
CA PHE A 71 -7.63 -0.48 6.39
C PHE A 71 -8.20 -1.54 5.44
N GLY A 72 -8.29 -2.81 5.87
CA GLY A 72 -8.79 -3.92 5.07
C GLY A 72 -8.11 -3.99 3.69
N ALA A 73 -8.91 -4.15 2.63
CA ALA A 73 -8.42 -4.23 1.25
C ALA A 73 -7.68 -2.98 0.75
N ARG A 74 -7.85 -1.82 1.40
CA ARG A 74 -7.07 -0.61 1.06
C ARG A 74 -5.60 -0.77 1.45
N GLY A 75 -5.34 -1.55 2.50
CA GLY A 75 -4.00 -1.77 3.05
C GLY A 75 -3.28 -0.48 3.45
N LEU A 76 -1.97 -0.62 3.67
CA LEU A 76 -1.07 0.47 4.03
C LEU A 76 0.16 0.44 3.13
N SER A 77 0.52 1.56 2.51
CA SER A 77 1.75 1.66 1.72
C SER A 77 2.98 1.78 2.62
N THR A 78 4.18 1.53 2.06
CA THR A 78 5.44 1.74 2.79
C THR A 78 5.56 3.15 3.34
N TYR A 79 5.21 4.19 2.56
CA TYR A 79 5.30 5.59 3.02
C TYR A 79 4.27 5.92 4.10
N GLU A 80 3.04 5.44 3.94
CA GLU A 80 1.99 5.62 4.94
C GLU A 80 2.40 4.94 6.26
N GLY A 81 2.97 3.73 6.19
CA GLY A 81 3.47 2.99 7.35
C GLY A 81 4.67 3.65 8.03
N GLN A 82 5.65 4.11 7.25
CA GLN A 82 6.80 4.85 7.79
C GLN A 82 6.35 6.13 8.50
N ALA A 83 5.44 6.89 7.89
CA ALA A 83 4.89 8.10 8.49
C ALA A 83 4.08 7.81 9.76
N ALA A 84 3.47 6.63 9.86
CA ALA A 84 2.78 6.15 11.07
C ALA A 84 3.73 5.65 12.17
N GLY A 85 5.05 5.72 11.96
CA GLY A 85 6.08 5.37 12.94
C GLY A 85 6.58 3.93 12.88
N TYR A 86 6.13 3.12 11.90
CA TYR A 86 6.61 1.74 11.72
C TYR A 86 8.00 1.74 11.09
N LEU A 87 9.00 1.46 11.91
CA LEU A 87 10.38 1.33 11.45
C LEU A 87 10.54 0.05 10.65
N ARG A 88 11.07 0.17 9.42
CA ARG A 88 11.28 -0.97 8.51
C ARG A 88 10.02 -1.85 8.38
N ILE A 89 8.88 -1.23 8.03
CA ILE A 89 7.58 -1.92 7.91
C ILE A 89 7.65 -3.25 7.14
N ALA A 90 8.47 -3.36 6.09
CA ALA A 90 8.67 -4.61 5.35
C ALA A 90 9.19 -5.76 6.25
N THR A 91 10.13 -5.45 7.15
CA THR A 91 10.66 -6.39 8.14
C THR A 91 9.57 -6.80 9.14
N ARG A 92 8.79 -5.83 9.65
CA ARG A 92 7.67 -6.12 10.57
C ARG A 92 6.61 -6.99 9.93
N VAL A 93 6.29 -6.74 8.66
CA VAL A 93 5.39 -7.59 7.89
C VAL A 93 5.96 -9.00 7.73
N LYS A 94 7.27 -9.15 7.47
CA LYS A 94 7.92 -10.47 7.40
C LYS A 94 7.78 -11.24 8.72
N GLU A 95 7.97 -10.58 9.87
CA GLU A 95 7.80 -11.18 11.20
C GLU A 95 6.34 -11.60 11.45
N LEU A 96 5.38 -10.73 11.09
CA LEU A 96 3.94 -11.02 11.26
C LEU A 96 3.44 -12.15 10.38
N LYS A 97 4.11 -12.45 9.25
CA LYS A 97 3.72 -13.57 8.37
C LYS A 97 3.78 -14.94 9.04
N ALA A 98 4.41 -15.08 10.20
CA ALA A 98 4.33 -16.31 10.99
C ALA A 98 2.90 -16.60 11.49
N THR A 99 2.12 -15.56 11.81
CA THR A 99 0.79 -15.70 12.46
C THR A 99 -0.35 -15.09 11.65
N TRP A 100 -0.04 -14.13 10.78
CA TRP A 100 -0.99 -13.41 9.94
C TRP A 100 -0.72 -13.69 8.46
N ASP A 101 -1.77 -13.69 7.65
CA ASP A 101 -1.60 -13.73 6.20
C ASP A 101 -1.67 -12.32 5.62
N ILE A 102 -0.50 -11.82 5.20
CA ILE A 102 -0.34 -10.46 4.69
C ILE A 102 0.21 -10.53 3.27
N VAL A 103 -0.56 -10.02 2.32
CA VAL A 103 -0.14 -9.85 0.93
C VAL A 103 0.61 -8.52 0.77
N THR A 104 1.66 -8.54 -0.04
CA THR A 104 2.38 -7.33 -0.47
C THR A 104 2.10 -7.09 -1.94
N LEU A 105 1.30 -6.07 -2.22
CA LEU A 105 1.07 -5.58 -3.58
C LEU A 105 2.20 -4.61 -3.95
N ARG A 106 2.58 -4.59 -5.24
CA ARG A 106 3.55 -3.64 -5.78
C ARG A 106 2.82 -2.55 -6.55
N GLU A 107 3.01 -1.31 -6.14
CA GLU A 107 2.42 -0.14 -6.78
C GLU A 107 3.46 0.93 -7.08
N ASP A 108 3.19 1.71 -8.12
CA ASP A 108 3.96 2.92 -8.40
C ASP A 108 3.23 4.10 -7.73
N VAL A 109 3.97 4.92 -7.00
CA VAL A 109 3.41 5.99 -6.16
C VAL A 109 4.16 7.29 -6.31
N ILE A 110 3.44 8.40 -6.17
CA ILE A 110 4.06 9.70 -5.91
C ILE A 110 4.21 9.85 -4.39
N GLY A 111 5.46 9.99 -3.94
CA GLY A 111 5.84 10.01 -2.53
C GLY A 111 5.56 11.34 -1.84
N PRO A 112 5.89 11.44 -0.54
CA PRO A 112 5.75 12.69 0.22
C PRO A 112 6.65 13.82 -0.30
N ASP A 113 7.76 13.47 -0.96
CA ASP A 113 8.69 14.36 -1.63
C ASP A 113 8.15 14.91 -2.98
N GLY A 114 7.00 14.42 -3.43
CA GLY A 114 6.44 14.77 -4.74
C GLY A 114 7.13 14.04 -5.91
N LEU A 115 8.08 13.14 -5.63
CA LEU A 115 8.78 12.35 -6.65
C LEU A 115 8.03 11.05 -6.93
N PHE A 116 8.27 10.49 -8.11
CA PHE A 116 7.69 9.22 -8.55
C PHE A 116 8.58 8.05 -8.13
N HIS A 117 8.00 7.11 -7.38
CA HIS A 117 8.66 5.93 -6.85
C HIS A 117 8.01 4.66 -7.39
N LYS A 118 8.82 3.78 -7.99
CA LYS A 118 8.36 2.52 -8.58
C LYS A 118 8.36 1.38 -7.57
N ASN A 119 7.45 0.41 -7.76
CA ASN A 119 7.42 -0.87 -7.03
C ASN A 119 7.38 -0.76 -5.49
N VAL A 120 6.74 0.29 -4.98
CA VAL A 120 6.51 0.48 -3.54
C VAL A 120 5.54 -0.58 -3.02
N GLY A 121 5.83 -1.09 -1.83
CA GLY A 121 5.00 -2.10 -1.17
C GLY A 121 3.72 -1.51 -0.59
N ARG A 122 2.59 -2.15 -0.88
CA ARG A 122 1.33 -1.97 -0.16
C ARG A 122 0.96 -3.27 0.54
N TYR A 123 0.81 -3.20 1.85
CA TYR A 123 0.57 -4.35 2.70
C TYR A 123 -0.92 -4.46 3.00
N VAL A 124 -1.51 -5.61 2.71
CA VAL A 124 -2.93 -5.90 2.91
C VAL A 124 -3.04 -7.14 3.77
N LEU A 125 -3.78 -7.03 4.87
CA LEU A 125 -4.03 -8.16 5.76
C LEU A 125 -5.26 -8.92 5.25
N LEU A 126 -5.09 -10.22 4.99
CA LEU A 126 -6.16 -11.11 4.52
C LEU A 126 -6.87 -11.79 5.69
N GLY A 127 -6.15 -12.09 6.78
CA GLY A 127 -6.70 -12.72 7.97
C GLY A 127 -5.62 -13.29 8.88
N LYS A 128 -6.02 -13.99 9.94
CA LYS A 128 -5.10 -14.85 10.69
C LYS A 128 -4.81 -16.08 9.86
N ARG A 129 -3.55 -16.53 9.83
CA ARG A 129 -3.16 -17.69 9.03
C ARG A 129 -3.93 -18.97 9.41
N LYS A 130 -4.24 -19.14 10.70
CA LYS A 130 -4.98 -20.30 11.22
C LYS A 130 -6.45 -20.37 10.76
N ASP A 131 -7.03 -19.25 10.36
CA ASP A 131 -8.45 -19.15 10.01
C ASP A 131 -8.65 -19.20 8.47
N LEU A 132 -7.56 -19.23 7.71
CA LEU A 132 -7.57 -19.30 6.25
C LEU A 132 -7.38 -20.75 5.80
N PRO A 133 -8.01 -21.17 4.69
CA PRO A 133 -7.70 -22.47 4.11
C PRO A 133 -6.20 -22.54 3.83
N PRO A 134 -5.56 -23.71 4.00
CA PRO A 134 -4.14 -23.87 3.68
C PRO A 134 -3.92 -23.35 2.26
N ALA A 135 -2.89 -22.52 2.08
CA ALA A 135 -2.51 -22.03 0.76
C ALA A 135 -2.41 -23.26 -0.14
N GLN A 136 -3.24 -23.31 -1.20
CA GLN A 136 -3.16 -24.40 -2.16
C GLN A 136 -1.71 -24.44 -2.65
N GLU A 137 -0.99 -25.49 -2.25
CA GLU A 137 0.34 -25.76 -2.76
C GLU A 137 0.21 -25.74 -4.28
N GLN A 138 0.93 -24.84 -4.94
CA GLN A 138 1.02 -24.86 -6.38
C GLN A 138 1.56 -26.25 -6.72
N GLN A 139 0.70 -27.10 -7.30
CA GLN A 139 1.12 -28.43 -7.71
C GLN A 139 2.40 -28.26 -8.53
N PRO A 140 3.43 -29.12 -8.29
CA PRO A 140 4.66 -29.04 -9.04
C PRO A 140 4.30 -29.00 -10.52
N LEU A 141 4.81 -27.97 -11.21
CA LEU A 141 4.59 -27.77 -12.63
C LEU A 141 5.18 -28.99 -13.32
N ASP A 142 4.32 -29.93 -13.71
CA ASP A 142 4.71 -31.12 -14.46
C ASP A 142 5.16 -30.68 -15.85
N LEU A 143 6.45 -30.41 -15.97
CA LEU A 143 7.13 -30.19 -17.23
C LEU A 143 7.34 -31.57 -17.86
N GLY A 144 6.26 -32.15 -18.37
CA GLY A 144 6.21 -33.52 -18.90
C GLY A 144 7.49 -33.87 -19.66
N GLY A 145 8.29 -34.77 -19.07
CA GLY A 145 9.44 -35.36 -19.72
C GLY A 145 8.97 -36.48 -20.63
N ALA A 146 9.10 -36.27 -21.93
CA ALA A 146 9.07 -37.32 -22.94
C ALA A 146 10.49 -37.50 -23.51
#